data_AF-A0A2H1K5U2-F1
#
_entry.id   AF-A0A2H1K5U2-F1
#
_cell.length_a   1.000
_cell.length_b   1.000
_cell.length_c   1.000
_cell.angle_alpha   90.00
_cell.angle_beta   90.00
_cell.angle_gamma   90.00
#
_symmetry.space_group_name_H-M   'P 1'
#
loop_
_entity.id
_entity.type
_entity.pdbx_description
1 polymer ?
#
loop_
_entity_poly.entity_id
_entity_poly.type
_entity_poly.pdbx_seq_one_letter_code
_entity_poly.pdbx_strand_id
1 'polypeptide(L)'
;MDVLHLPLGPVLPYWSAGLVLNCSLQGDVVFDAEVSIVDGREHEPKSLASSPGLRPAMYCDDVLALLALAGADDLAARARLARDCLLRGDQTAARDVLERMVRAVRRSWLLRWSLRGVLVLDPSDLERHGLPASCEGDAYDRMLLTLTRVRDEVGGAGPTSEDDDRVSWRSLPHLVTGLELATLRLAVASLNLHCASQAVEYDR
;
A
#
# COMPACT_ATOMS: atom_id res chain seq x y z
N MET A 1 -14.82 -14.21 27.37
CA MET A 1 -13.98 -13.39 26.46
C MET A 1 -14.86 -13.10 25.28
N ASP A 2 -15.25 -11.85 25.11
CA ASP A 2 -16.16 -11.44 24.03
C ASP A 2 -15.33 -11.22 22.77
N VAL A 3 -15.55 -12.07 21.76
CA VAL A 3 -14.92 -11.93 20.45
C VAL A 3 -15.81 -11.04 19.60
N LEU A 4 -15.24 -10.00 19.00
CA LEU A 4 -15.93 -9.13 18.06
C LEU A 4 -15.51 -9.48 16.63
N HIS A 5 -16.47 -9.87 15.79
CA HIS A 5 -16.23 -10.03 14.36
C HIS A 5 -16.46 -8.70 13.65
N LEU A 6 -15.43 -8.18 12.99
CA LEU A 6 -15.44 -6.88 12.31
C LEU A 6 -14.95 -7.04 10.86
N PRO A 7 -15.82 -6.86 9.86
CA PRO A 7 -15.39 -6.77 8.47
C PRO A 7 -14.80 -5.38 8.19
N LEU A 8 -13.55 -5.35 7.74
CA LEU A 8 -12.89 -4.17 7.19
C LEU A 8 -12.92 -4.26 5.67
N GLY A 9 -13.47 -3.27 4.98
CA GLY A 9 -13.84 -3.45 3.59
C GLY A 9 -13.80 -2.19 2.74
N PRO A 10 -14.25 -2.31 1.47
CA PRO A 10 -13.94 -1.37 0.38
C PRO A 10 -14.56 0.02 0.54
N VAL A 11 -15.55 0.17 1.43
CA VAL A 11 -16.16 1.47 1.74
C VAL A 11 -15.44 2.22 2.85
N LEU A 12 -14.47 1.59 3.53
CA LEU A 12 -13.66 2.26 4.54
C LEU A 12 -12.77 3.33 3.88
N PRO A 13 -12.72 4.55 4.44
CA PRO A 13 -11.82 5.58 3.94
C PRO A 13 -10.37 5.08 3.92
N TYR A 14 -9.68 5.33 2.79
CA TYR A 14 -8.27 5.00 2.57
C TYR A 14 -7.96 3.50 2.65
N TRP A 15 -8.94 2.66 2.34
CA TRP A 15 -8.79 1.21 2.25
C TRP A 15 -8.49 0.78 0.82
N SER A 16 -7.72 -0.31 0.67
CA SER A 16 -7.41 -0.90 -0.64
C SER A 16 -8.70 -1.33 -1.35
N ALA A 17 -8.93 -0.77 -2.54
CA ALA A 17 -10.15 -1.04 -3.30
C ALA A 17 -10.32 -2.54 -3.58
N GLY A 18 -11.55 -3.04 -3.41
CA GLY A 18 -11.87 -4.46 -3.63
C GLY A 18 -11.44 -5.40 -2.50
N LEU A 19 -10.62 -4.99 -1.53
CA LEU A 19 -10.19 -5.84 -0.43
C LEU A 19 -11.23 -5.88 0.70
N VAL A 20 -11.53 -7.05 1.24
CA VAL A 20 -12.25 -7.25 2.50
C VAL A 20 -11.42 -8.12 3.43
N LEU A 21 -11.21 -7.66 4.65
CA LEU A 21 -10.55 -8.38 5.73
C LEU A 21 -11.54 -8.58 6.88
N ASN A 22 -11.97 -9.82 7.09
CA ASN A 22 -12.82 -10.22 8.20
C ASN A 22 -11.94 -10.50 9.41
N CYS A 23 -11.98 -9.64 10.41
CA CYS A 23 -11.17 -9.79 11.62
C CYS A 23 -12.02 -10.31 12.79
N SER A 24 -11.44 -11.19 13.59
CA SER A 24 -11.91 -11.52 14.93
C SER A 24 -11.05 -10.79 15.94
N LEU A 25 -11.65 -9.89 16.73
CA LEU A 25 -10.97 -9.02 17.68
C LEU A 25 -11.19 -9.47 19.11
N GLN A 26 -10.15 -9.32 19.94
CA GLN A 26 -10.21 -9.37 21.40
C GLN A 26 -9.80 -7.99 21.93
N GLY A 27 -10.79 -7.18 22.32
CA GLY A 27 -10.56 -5.75 22.52
C GLY A 27 -10.29 -5.06 21.18
N ASP A 28 -9.11 -4.47 21.04
CA ASP A 28 -8.61 -3.84 19.82
C ASP A 28 -7.59 -4.70 19.05
N VAL A 29 -7.16 -5.83 19.61
CA VAL A 29 -6.18 -6.73 19.02
C VAL A 29 -6.86 -7.75 18.11
N VAL A 30 -6.30 -7.94 16.93
CA VAL A 30 -6.74 -8.95 15.94
C VAL A 30 -6.23 -10.31 16.38
N PHE A 31 -7.15 -11.20 16.74
CA PHE A 31 -6.86 -12.58 17.11
C PHE A 31 -6.83 -13.52 15.92
N ASP A 32 -7.68 -13.26 14.92
CA ASP A 32 -7.78 -14.05 13.70
C ASP A 32 -8.26 -13.16 12.55
N ALA A 33 -7.90 -13.51 11.31
CA ALA A 33 -8.26 -12.75 10.14
C ALA A 33 -8.45 -13.63 8.90
N GLU A 34 -9.44 -13.29 8.08
CA GLU A 34 -9.68 -13.91 6.78
C GLU A 34 -9.80 -12.81 5.72
N VAL A 35 -9.26 -13.05 4.53
CA VAL A 35 -9.24 -12.06 3.44
C VAL A 35 -10.06 -12.55 2.25
N SER A 36 -10.81 -11.63 1.64
CA SER A 36 -11.61 -11.86 0.43
C SER A 36 -11.58 -10.63 -0.48
N ILE A 37 -11.92 -10.82 -1.76
CA ILE A 37 -11.99 -9.74 -2.76
C ILE A 37 -13.44 -9.56 -3.22
N VAL A 38 -13.91 -8.32 -3.21
CA VAL A 38 -15.20 -7.92 -3.79
C VAL A 38 -15.04 -7.90 -5.31
N ASP A 39 -15.83 -8.71 -5.99
CA ASP A 39 -15.71 -9.13 -7.41
C ASP A 39 -14.61 -10.16 -7.68
N GLY A 40 -14.89 -11.43 -7.39
CA GLY A 40 -14.17 -12.60 -7.93
C GLY A 40 -14.36 -12.83 -9.44
N ARG A 41 -14.64 -11.77 -10.21
CA ARG A 41 -14.64 -11.83 -11.67
C ARG A 41 -13.22 -11.53 -12.10
N GLU A 42 -12.55 -12.55 -12.63
CA GLU A 42 -11.27 -12.50 -13.31
C GLU A 42 -11.35 -11.53 -14.50
N HIS A 43 -11.44 -10.23 -14.23
CA HIS A 43 -11.00 -9.24 -15.20
C HIS A 43 -9.49 -9.32 -15.16
N GLU A 44 -8.90 -10.01 -16.14
CA GLU A 44 -7.53 -9.70 -16.50
C GLU A 44 -7.44 -8.18 -16.55
N PRO A 45 -6.53 -7.55 -15.80
CA PRO A 45 -6.25 -6.14 -15.97
C PRO A 45 -5.67 -6.04 -17.37
N LYS A 46 -6.55 -5.86 -18.38
CA LYS A 46 -6.19 -5.58 -19.76
C LYS A 46 -5.33 -4.34 -19.74
N SER A 47 -4.01 -4.54 -19.63
CA SER A 47 -2.98 -3.56 -19.95
C SER A 47 -3.29 -2.13 -19.47
N LEU A 48 -3.97 -1.94 -18.33
CA LEU A 48 -4.32 -0.59 -17.85
C LEU A 48 -3.02 0.16 -17.49
N ALA A 49 -2.02 -0.59 -17.02
CA ALA A 49 -0.65 -0.12 -16.80
C ALA A 49 0.09 0.33 -18.07
N SER A 50 -0.49 0.20 -19.27
CA SER A 50 0.11 0.70 -20.51
C SER A 50 -0.07 2.20 -20.72
N SER A 51 -0.89 2.88 -19.92
CA SER A 51 -0.98 4.34 -19.96
C SER A 51 0.20 4.95 -19.20
N PRO A 52 1.07 5.74 -19.85
CA PRO A 52 2.17 6.43 -19.18
C PRO A 52 1.65 7.26 -18.01
N GLY A 53 2.21 7.05 -16.81
CA GLY A 53 1.83 7.78 -15.60
C GLY A 53 0.77 7.12 -14.72
N LEU A 54 0.07 6.07 -15.18
CA LEU A 54 -0.94 5.40 -14.34
C LEU A 54 -0.30 4.69 -13.13
N ARG A 55 0.79 3.93 -13.34
CA ARG A 55 1.46 3.23 -12.24
C ARG A 55 2.06 4.19 -11.19
N PRO A 56 2.82 5.24 -11.56
CA PRO A 56 3.24 6.27 -10.60
C PRO A 56 2.08 6.95 -9.88
N ALA A 57 0.94 7.13 -10.55
CA ALA A 57 -0.27 7.69 -9.93
C ALA A 57 -0.88 6.74 -8.89
N MET A 58 -0.90 5.43 -9.15
CA MET A 58 -1.37 4.42 -8.19
C MET A 58 -0.50 4.40 -6.92
N TYR A 59 0.82 4.43 -7.07
CA TYR A 59 1.72 4.55 -5.92
C TYR A 59 1.53 5.87 -5.14
N CYS A 60 1.15 6.96 -5.82
CA CYS A 60 0.75 8.19 -5.12
C CYS A 60 -0.55 8.00 -4.33
N ASP A 61 -1.51 7.21 -4.81
CA ASP A 61 -2.73 6.87 -4.07
C ASP A 61 -2.44 6.02 -2.82
N ASP A 62 -1.52 5.06 -2.90
CA ASP A 62 -1.09 4.27 -1.74
C ASP A 62 -0.45 5.15 -0.66
N VAL A 63 0.47 6.02 -1.07
CA VAL A 63 1.12 6.96 -0.15
C VAL A 63 0.12 7.95 0.42
N LEU A 64 -0.84 8.43 -0.38
CA LEU A 64 -1.93 9.29 0.08
C LEU A 64 -2.73 8.60 1.17
N ALA A 65 -3.13 7.35 0.96
CA ALA A 65 -3.93 6.58 1.92
C ALA A 65 -3.18 6.43 3.26
N LEU A 66 -1.90 6.04 3.22
CA LEU A 66 -1.08 5.92 4.41
C LEU A 66 -0.91 7.26 5.16
N LEU A 67 -0.62 8.34 4.44
CA LEU A 67 -0.46 9.67 5.02
C LEU A 67 -1.75 10.17 5.67
N ALA A 68 -2.90 9.94 5.04
CA ALA A 68 -4.20 10.32 5.59
C ALA A 68 -4.54 9.53 6.85
N LEU A 69 -4.26 8.22 6.87
CA LEU A 69 -4.44 7.39 8.08
C LEU A 69 -3.49 7.80 9.21
N ALA A 70 -2.29 8.27 8.89
CA ALA A 70 -1.34 8.81 9.86
C ALA A 70 -1.67 10.25 10.33
N GLY A 71 -2.77 10.85 9.85
CA GLY A 71 -3.18 12.22 10.19
C GLY A 71 -2.32 13.32 9.56
N ALA A 72 -1.55 13.01 8.51
CA ALA A 72 -0.67 13.94 7.81
C ALA A 72 -1.36 14.56 6.57
N ASP A 73 -2.49 15.22 6.79
CA ASP A 73 -3.41 15.68 5.72
C ASP A 73 -2.75 16.60 4.68
N ASP A 74 -1.84 17.50 5.09
CA ASP A 74 -1.09 18.36 4.15
C ASP A 74 -0.22 17.54 3.19
N LEU A 75 0.41 16.48 3.68
CA LEU A 75 1.23 15.59 2.86
C LEU A 75 0.34 14.70 1.97
N ALA A 76 -0.79 14.22 2.49
CA ALA A 76 -1.78 13.50 1.68
C ALA A 76 -2.33 14.36 0.53
N ALA A 77 -2.56 15.65 0.78
CA ALA A 77 -2.96 16.61 -0.26
C ALA A 77 -1.88 16.79 -1.34
N ARG A 78 -0.59 16.81 -0.96
CA ARG A 78 0.53 16.85 -1.92
C ARG A 78 0.63 15.57 -2.74
N ALA A 79 0.39 14.40 -2.13
CA ALA A 79 0.35 13.13 -2.84
C ALA A 79 -0.78 13.12 -3.89
N ARG A 80 -1.97 13.62 -3.51
CA ARG A 80 -3.08 13.82 -4.45
C ARG A 80 -2.72 14.75 -5.60
N LEU A 81 -2.06 15.87 -5.31
CA LEU A 81 -1.63 16.82 -6.34
C LEU A 81 -0.62 16.18 -7.30
N ALA A 82 0.36 15.42 -6.79
CA ALA A 82 1.31 14.70 -7.62
C ALA A 82 0.61 13.70 -8.55
N ARG A 83 -0.30 12.89 -8.01
CA ARG A 83 -1.16 11.97 -8.78
C ARG A 83 -1.90 12.70 -9.88
N ASP A 84 -2.56 13.81 -9.56
CA ASP A 84 -3.37 14.54 -10.53
C ASP A 84 -2.49 15.18 -11.63
N CYS A 85 -1.25 15.57 -11.34
CA CYS A 85 -0.29 15.99 -12.37
C CYS A 85 0.11 14.83 -13.29
N LEU A 86 0.37 13.65 -12.72
CA LEU A 86 0.71 12.43 -13.47
C LEU A 86 -0.42 12.02 -14.42
N LEU A 87 -1.66 12.01 -13.94
CA LEU A 87 -2.84 11.68 -14.74
C LEU A 87 -3.12 12.70 -15.86
N ARG A 88 -2.63 13.94 -15.71
CA ARG A 88 -2.67 14.97 -16.76
C ARG A 88 -1.47 14.92 -17.72
N GLY A 89 -0.48 14.06 -17.45
CA GLY A 89 0.76 13.97 -18.21
C GLY A 89 1.77 15.10 -17.95
N ASP A 90 1.58 15.92 -16.91
CA ASP A 90 2.52 16.99 -16.55
C ASP A 90 3.64 16.45 -15.65
N GLN A 91 4.63 15.84 -16.29
CA GLN A 91 5.76 15.20 -15.61
C GLN A 91 6.63 16.21 -14.84
N THR A 92 6.75 17.43 -15.35
CA THR A 92 7.51 18.51 -14.70
C THR A 92 6.87 18.93 -13.40
N ALA A 93 5.56 19.21 -13.40
CA ALA A 93 4.85 19.56 -12.18
C ALA A 93 4.79 18.38 -11.20
N ALA A 94 4.61 17.15 -11.69
CA ALA A 94 4.63 15.96 -10.86
C ALA A 94 5.96 15.82 -10.11
N ARG A 95 7.10 15.97 -10.81
CA ARG A 95 8.44 15.92 -10.22
C ARG A 95 8.63 16.98 -9.13
N ASP A 96 8.28 18.23 -9.40
CA ASP A 96 8.42 19.33 -8.44
C ASP A 96 7.60 19.10 -7.16
N VAL A 97 6.37 18.60 -7.31
CA VAL A 97 5.50 18.28 -6.17
C VAL A 97 6.08 17.10 -5.37
N LEU A 98 6.51 16.03 -6.04
CA LEU A 98 7.12 14.86 -5.41
C LEU A 98 8.38 15.23 -4.63
N GLU A 99 9.29 16.02 -5.19
CA GLU A 99 10.51 16.44 -4.51
C GLU A 99 10.22 17.25 -3.25
N ARG A 100 9.26 18.18 -3.31
CA ARG A 100 8.82 18.95 -2.15
C ARG A 100 8.19 18.04 -1.09
N MET A 101 7.38 17.08 -1.50
CA MET A 101 6.73 16.12 -0.60
C MET A 101 7.75 15.21 0.08
N VAL A 102 8.68 14.59 -0.65
CA VAL A 102 9.74 13.73 -0.10
C VAL A 102 10.57 14.48 0.94
N ARG A 103 10.92 15.74 0.66
CA ARG A 103 11.65 16.59 1.61
C ARG A 103 10.84 16.89 2.86
N ALA A 104 9.53 17.10 2.74
CA ALA A 104 8.65 17.34 3.88
C ALA A 104 8.46 16.07 4.73
N VAL A 105 8.24 14.91 4.09
CA VAL A 105 8.17 13.59 4.75
C VAL A 105 9.43 13.33 5.57
N ARG A 106 10.62 13.47 4.95
CA ARG A 106 11.91 13.21 5.62
C ARG A 106 12.19 14.14 6.81
N ARG A 107 11.59 15.33 6.82
CA ARG A 107 11.74 16.32 7.90
C ARG A 107 10.69 16.15 9.01
N SER A 108 9.65 15.35 8.79
CA SER A 108 8.57 15.17 9.75
C SER A 108 8.91 14.11 10.79
N TRP A 109 9.39 14.56 11.94
CA TRP A 109 9.66 13.67 13.07
C TRP A 109 8.39 12.96 13.55
N LEU A 110 7.27 13.69 13.64
CA LEU A 110 5.99 13.11 14.04
C LEU A 110 5.56 11.97 13.13
N LEU A 111 5.61 12.17 11.81
CA LEU A 111 5.26 11.13 10.85
C LEU A 111 6.17 9.90 10.97
N ARG A 112 7.49 10.13 11.12
CA ARG A 112 8.44 9.04 11.35
C ARG A 112 8.10 8.27 12.61
N TRP A 113 7.69 8.94 13.69
CA TRP A 113 7.30 8.27 14.93
C TRP A 113 6.00 7.50 14.81
N SER A 114 4.99 8.07 14.14
CA SER A 114 3.69 7.45 13.97
C SER A 114 3.73 6.15 13.15
N LEU A 115 4.66 6.07 12.19
CA LEU A 115 4.79 4.91 11.30
C LEU A 115 5.88 3.92 11.77
N ARG A 116 6.71 4.32 12.74
CA ARG A 116 7.80 3.49 13.24
C ARG A 116 7.23 2.28 13.97
N GLY A 117 7.73 1.09 13.62
CA GLY A 117 7.29 -0.16 14.24
C GLY A 117 5.95 -0.69 13.72
N VAL A 118 5.30 -0.01 12.78
CA VAL A 118 4.08 -0.52 12.14
C VAL A 118 4.46 -1.62 11.14
N LEU A 119 4.10 -2.86 11.47
CA LEU A 119 4.39 -4.07 10.70
C LEU A 119 5.87 -4.09 10.26
N VAL A 120 6.75 -4.33 11.22
CA VAL A 120 8.18 -4.54 10.95
C VAL A 120 8.35 -5.91 10.33
N LEU A 121 8.96 -5.97 9.16
CA LEU A 121 9.26 -7.22 8.46
C LEU A 121 10.77 -7.33 8.27
N ASP A 122 11.33 -8.43 8.74
CA ASP A 122 12.74 -8.76 8.52
C ASP A 122 12.90 -9.74 7.33
N PRO A 123 14.13 -9.99 6.84
CA PRO A 123 14.35 -10.91 5.72
C PRO A 123 13.78 -12.31 5.93
N SER A 124 13.72 -12.81 7.16
CA SER A 124 13.13 -14.13 7.47
C SER A 124 11.61 -14.10 7.35
N ASP A 125 10.95 -13.01 7.74
CA ASP A 125 9.51 -12.82 7.52
C ASP A 125 9.18 -12.75 6.01
N LEU A 126 10.02 -12.05 5.25
CA LEU A 126 9.88 -11.94 3.80
C LEU A 126 9.95 -13.33 3.13
N GLU A 127 10.96 -14.12 3.46
CA GLU A 127 11.10 -15.50 2.96
C GLU A 127 9.92 -16.37 3.39
N ARG A 128 9.51 -16.28 4.66
CA ARG A 128 8.41 -17.09 5.22
C ARG A 128 7.08 -16.84 4.53
N HIS A 129 6.81 -15.59 4.14
CA HIS A 129 5.54 -15.15 3.58
C HIS A 129 5.58 -14.90 2.08
N GLY A 130 6.72 -15.17 1.42
CA GLY A 130 6.91 -14.95 -0.01
C GLY A 130 6.74 -13.49 -0.41
N LEU A 131 7.21 -12.56 0.43
CA LEU A 131 7.07 -11.13 0.22
C LEU A 131 8.26 -10.57 -0.55
N PRO A 132 8.05 -9.54 -1.38
CA PRO A 132 9.13 -8.86 -2.08
C PRO A 132 10.05 -8.13 -1.10
N ALA A 133 11.31 -7.93 -1.51
CA ALA A 133 12.30 -7.15 -0.75
C ALA A 133 11.80 -5.73 -0.39
N SER A 134 10.85 -5.21 -1.16
CA SER A 134 10.23 -3.91 -0.93
C SER A 134 9.35 -3.83 0.31
N CYS A 135 9.03 -4.96 0.93
CA CYS A 135 8.29 -5.01 2.18
C CYS A 135 9.16 -4.89 3.43
N GLU A 136 10.48 -5.02 3.30
CA GLU A 136 11.42 -4.98 4.43
C GLU A 136 11.32 -3.67 5.22
N GLY A 137 11.47 -3.78 6.54
CA GLY A 137 11.39 -2.66 7.46
C GLY A 137 9.98 -2.37 7.94
N ASP A 138 9.76 -1.14 8.42
CA ASP A 138 8.44 -0.69 8.89
C ASP A 138 7.66 0.11 7.82
N ALA A 139 6.45 0.55 8.15
CA ALA A 139 5.61 1.30 7.22
C ALA A 139 6.25 2.60 6.72
N TYR A 140 7.14 3.23 7.50
CA TYR A 140 7.86 4.43 7.07
C TYR A 140 8.92 4.08 6.02
N ASP A 141 9.66 3.00 6.23
CA ASP A 141 10.69 2.54 5.30
C ASP A 141 10.07 2.15 3.96
N ARG A 142 8.96 1.38 3.98
CA ARG A 142 8.16 1.05 2.79
C ARG A 142 7.66 2.30 2.05
N MET A 143 7.13 3.29 2.77
CA MET A 143 6.68 4.55 2.16
C MET A 143 7.82 5.30 1.47
N LEU A 144 9.01 5.37 2.08
CA LEU A 144 10.18 6.01 1.46
C LEU A 144 10.65 5.28 0.20
N LEU A 145 10.55 3.95 0.19
CA LEU A 145 10.84 3.14 -0.98
C LEU A 145 9.83 3.42 -2.11
N THR A 146 8.52 3.39 -1.81
CA THR A 146 7.47 3.75 -2.78
C THR A 146 7.69 5.13 -3.38
N LEU A 147 8.01 6.13 -2.55
CA LEU A 147 8.30 7.49 -3.04
C LEU A 147 9.55 7.58 -3.91
N THR A 148 10.55 6.75 -3.64
CA THR A 148 11.75 6.67 -4.48
C THR A 148 11.41 6.08 -5.84
N ARG A 149 10.61 5.01 -5.88
CA ARG A 149 10.12 4.39 -7.13
C ARG A 149 9.35 5.37 -8.00
N VAL A 150 8.40 6.09 -7.40
CA VAL A 150 7.61 7.11 -8.12
C VAL A 150 8.53 8.17 -8.71
N ARG A 151 9.52 8.65 -7.96
CA ARG A 151 10.48 9.64 -8.45
C ARG A 151 11.31 9.09 -9.61
N ASP A 152 11.74 7.85 -9.55
CA ASP A 152 12.58 7.23 -10.57
C ASP A 152 11.78 7.02 -11.86
N GLU A 153 10.53 6.54 -11.76
CA GLU A 153 9.61 6.40 -12.91
C GLU A 153 9.29 7.75 -13.57
N VAL A 154 9.00 8.79 -12.78
CA VAL A 154 8.82 10.18 -13.27
C VAL A 154 10.13 10.77 -13.80
N GLY A 155 11.26 10.24 -13.32
CA GLY A 155 12.62 10.50 -13.78
C GLY A 155 12.90 9.98 -15.19
N GLY A 156 12.07 9.05 -15.68
CA GLY A 156 12.30 8.32 -16.93
C GLY A 156 13.17 7.07 -16.76
N ALA A 157 13.49 6.68 -15.52
CA ALA A 157 13.90 5.30 -15.28
C ALA A 157 12.67 4.44 -15.62
N GLY A 158 12.79 3.51 -16.58
CA GLY A 158 11.68 2.66 -16.98
C GLY A 158 11.08 1.89 -15.79
N PRO A 159 9.92 1.23 -15.97
CA PRO A 159 9.35 0.40 -14.91
C PRO A 159 10.40 -0.57 -14.36
N THR A 160 10.63 -0.53 -13.04
CA THR A 160 11.17 -1.69 -12.34
C THR A 160 10.24 -2.87 -12.62
N SER A 161 10.78 -4.04 -12.96
CA SER A 161 10.06 -5.22 -13.44
C SER A 161 8.69 -5.38 -12.77
N GLU A 162 7.62 -5.33 -13.57
CA GLU A 162 6.24 -5.02 -13.16
C GLU A 162 5.55 -6.04 -12.23
N ASP A 163 6.16 -7.23 -12.06
CA ASP A 163 5.61 -8.39 -11.36
C ASP A 163 6.32 -8.76 -10.05
N ASP A 164 7.57 -8.33 -9.84
CA ASP A 164 8.40 -8.88 -8.75
C ASP A 164 8.13 -8.22 -7.38
N ASP A 165 7.30 -7.18 -7.34
CA ASP A 165 7.10 -6.31 -6.18
C ASP A 165 5.68 -6.33 -5.61
N ARG A 166 4.78 -7.17 -6.13
CA ARG A 166 3.38 -7.20 -5.68
C ARG A 166 3.20 -8.13 -4.49
N VAL A 167 2.71 -7.58 -3.39
CA VAL A 167 2.29 -8.38 -2.23
C VAL A 167 1.00 -9.12 -2.56
N SER A 168 1.04 -10.45 -2.48
CA SER A 168 -0.17 -11.26 -2.56
C SER A 168 -1.07 -10.96 -1.35
N TRP A 169 -2.31 -10.56 -1.60
CA TRP A 169 -3.31 -10.34 -0.55
C TRP A 169 -3.53 -11.57 0.34
N ARG A 170 -3.21 -12.78 -0.15
CA ARG A 170 -3.31 -14.04 0.59
C ARG A 170 -2.40 -14.10 1.81
N SER A 171 -1.31 -13.33 1.84
CA SER A 171 -0.40 -13.29 2.99
C SER A 171 -0.95 -12.40 4.12
N LEU A 172 -1.94 -11.55 3.86
CA LEU A 172 -2.43 -10.56 4.84
C LEU A 172 -2.92 -11.13 6.17
N PRO A 173 -3.73 -12.20 6.22
CA PRO A 173 -4.16 -12.81 7.49
C PRO A 173 -3.02 -13.07 8.47
N HIS A 174 -1.90 -13.60 7.95
CA HIS A 174 -0.74 -13.95 8.77
C HIS A 174 0.04 -12.71 9.23
N LEU A 175 0.04 -11.64 8.45
CA LEU A 175 0.76 -10.40 8.77
C LEU A 175 0.03 -9.52 9.78
N VAL A 176 -1.31 -9.60 9.82
CA VAL A 176 -2.15 -8.70 10.64
C VAL A 176 -2.59 -9.30 11.97
N THR A 177 -2.39 -10.60 12.17
CA THR A 177 -2.67 -11.26 13.45
C THR A 177 -1.76 -10.73 14.55
N GLY A 178 -2.34 -10.37 15.69
CA GLY A 178 -1.64 -9.75 16.82
C GLY A 178 -1.48 -8.23 16.72
N LEU A 179 -1.91 -7.60 15.61
CA LEU A 179 -1.92 -6.15 15.49
C LEU A 179 -3.17 -5.55 16.14
N GLU A 180 -3.02 -4.35 16.70
CA GLU A 180 -4.14 -3.48 17.03
C GLU A 180 -4.85 -2.99 15.76
N LEU A 181 -6.17 -2.78 15.84
CA LEU A 181 -7.00 -2.37 14.71
C LEU A 181 -6.50 -1.10 13.99
N ALA A 182 -5.99 -0.12 14.74
CA ALA A 182 -5.41 1.10 14.16
C ALA A 182 -4.12 0.80 13.39
N THR A 183 -3.22 0.01 14.00
CA THR A 183 -1.95 -0.42 13.41
C THR A 183 -2.18 -1.27 12.16
N LEU A 184 -3.18 -2.14 12.17
CA LEU A 184 -3.59 -2.94 11.00
C LEU A 184 -3.89 -2.04 9.80
N ARG A 185 -4.65 -0.95 9.98
CA ARG A 185 -5.01 -0.07 8.85
C ARG A 185 -3.78 0.59 8.24
N LEU A 186 -2.84 1.03 9.07
CA LEU A 186 -1.56 1.58 8.61
C LEU A 186 -0.70 0.51 7.92
N ALA A 187 -0.67 -0.70 8.48
CA ALA A 187 0.06 -1.84 7.91
C ALA A 187 -0.46 -2.18 6.50
N VAL A 188 -1.77 -2.39 6.35
CA VAL A 188 -2.44 -2.67 5.07
C VAL A 188 -2.15 -1.56 4.04
N ALA A 189 -2.29 -0.29 4.43
CA ALA A 189 -2.00 0.83 3.53
C ALA A 189 -0.52 0.91 3.11
N SER A 190 0.41 0.46 3.96
CA SER A 190 1.84 0.48 3.66
C SER A 190 2.33 -0.64 2.74
N LEU A 191 1.54 -1.71 2.56
CA LEU A 191 1.91 -2.88 1.76
C LEU A 191 1.71 -2.67 0.25
N ASN A 192 1.14 -1.53 -0.17
CA ASN A 192 0.81 -1.21 -1.57
C ASN A 192 0.07 -2.38 -2.25
N LEU A 193 -0.99 -2.85 -1.56
CA LEU A 193 -1.77 -3.99 -1.99
C LEU A 193 -2.56 -3.62 -3.24
N HIS A 194 -2.06 -4.08 -4.36
CA HIS A 194 -2.80 -4.02 -5.60
C HIS A 194 -3.49 -5.35 -5.79
N CYS A 195 -4.82 -5.32 -5.91
CA CYS A 195 -5.59 -6.49 -6.32
C CYS A 195 -5.25 -6.80 -7.78
N ALA A 196 -4.10 -7.43 -7.99
CA ALA A 196 -3.67 -7.99 -9.25
C ALA A 196 -4.12 -9.43 -9.30
N SER A 197 -4.91 -9.78 -10.31
CA SER A 197 -5.27 -11.16 -10.61
C SER A 197 -4.00 -11.97 -10.85
N GLN A 198 -3.69 -12.90 -9.95
CA GLN A 198 -2.81 -14.02 -10.31
C GLN A 198 -3.65 -14.98 -11.15
N ALA A 199 -3.28 -15.15 -12.43
CA ALA A 199 -3.82 -16.21 -13.26
C ALA A 199 -3.47 -17.55 -12.59
N VAL A 200 -4.49 -18.26 -12.10
CA VAL A 200 -4.31 -19.65 -11.71
C VAL A 200 -4.32 -20.44 -13.00
N GLU A 201 -3.12 -20.83 -13.45
CA GLU A 201 -2.92 -21.76 -14.55
C GLU A 201 -3.55 -23.11 -14.16
N TYR A 202 -4.79 -23.34 -14.57
CA TYR A 202 -5.40 -24.66 -14.56
C TYR A 202 -4.90 -25.41 -15.79
N ASP A 203 -3.86 -26.21 -15.58
CA ASP A 203 -3.39 -27.24 -16.52
C ASP A 203 -4.57 -28.14 -16.92
N ARG A 204 -4.73 -28.37 -18.23
CA ARG A 204 -5.73 -29.28 -18.83
C ARG A 204 -5.07 -30.19 -19.84
#